data_AF-A0A7W6NBM1-F1
#
_entry.id   AF-A0A7W6NBM1-F1
#
_cell.length_a   1.000
_cell.length_b   1.000
_cell.length_c   1.000
_cell.angle_alpha   90.00
_cell.angle_beta   90.00
_cell.angle_gamma   90.00
#
_symmetry.space_group_name_H-M   'P 1'
#
loop_
_entity.id
_entity.type
_entity.pdbx_description
1 polymer ?
#
loop_
_entity_poly.entity_id
_entity_poly.type
_entity_poly.pdbx_seq_one_letter_code
_entity_poly.pdbx_strand_id
1 'polypeptide(L)'
;MRNFNTLEINYSRHELESGDARRQKLALQQLSRASKAGFRVPPNLAYGFFHLVGSLVLTSSDVKVVRWSLNYLALAGPRNISIPTANLAISKWDKQPDVIGSAAALLVKHDPVQFAKILSGGNFSRELLVLSALRTANISLAGPADIKIDINIADPEVLKVALLAVGLKKAPPNVFDPKFSNREIVRALGSHDDPIVSQYSVWAIAENDDLSLSDLGVSLNDIEQLPTNVQGWVYRLFGSDVTGHRLRHDMIAQGSACPELEVRRELATGLRDNYYDGLDTVVRQWYFDEAEEEVRLLLLEHMSNLSENCPYYKDLALEIYAAENKGSLVRERMELAASRTPLYGEFQRLLAETDAPLLNYSEVNFVTNNNIKNVQAGAFSVSGTATNNGNFNNLLSQEMATKAIEYLDMAAETVENLPVNAATKTQAQKAIAEAKDNPTKERLGVVASSLKSIEGMLGSVAGSGEHVVKIAGYAALILALL
;
A
#
# COMPACT_ATOMS: atom_id res chain seq x y z
N MET A 1 -24.10 -2.86 -8.49
CA MET A 1 -23.46 -2.53 -7.19
C MET A 1 -22.16 -3.30 -7.14
N ARG A 2 -21.01 -2.65 -6.87
CA ARG A 2 -19.71 -3.31 -6.83
C ARG A 2 -19.47 -3.85 -5.42
N ASN A 3 -18.92 -5.05 -5.29
CA ASN A 3 -18.53 -5.60 -4.00
C ASN A 3 -17.01 -5.60 -3.92
N PHE A 4 -16.47 -5.42 -2.71
CA PHE A 4 -15.09 -5.81 -2.46
C PHE A 4 -14.95 -7.31 -2.68
N ASN A 5 -13.84 -7.74 -3.27
CA ASN A 5 -13.49 -9.15 -3.31
C ASN A 5 -13.03 -9.60 -1.90
N THR A 6 -12.98 -10.92 -1.69
CA THR A 6 -12.60 -11.49 -0.39
C THR A 6 -11.17 -11.12 0.02
N LEU A 7 -10.26 -11.02 -0.95
CA LEU A 7 -8.86 -10.63 -0.72
C LEU A 7 -8.77 -9.21 -0.15
N GLU A 8 -9.45 -8.25 -0.76
CA GLU A 8 -9.51 -6.84 -0.34
C GLU A 8 -10.02 -6.68 1.09
N ILE A 9 -11.06 -7.43 1.46
CA ILE A 9 -11.62 -7.39 2.82
C ILE A 9 -10.69 -8.07 3.84
N ASN A 10 -10.07 -9.20 3.48
CA ASN A 10 -9.15 -9.89 4.37
C ASN A 10 -7.88 -9.08 4.61
N TYR A 11 -7.31 -8.47 3.55
CA TYR A 11 -6.19 -7.54 3.69
C TYR A 11 -6.57 -6.36 4.58
N SER A 12 -7.71 -5.71 4.30
CA SER A 12 -8.19 -4.61 5.14
C SER A 12 -8.36 -5.04 6.60
N ARG A 13 -8.88 -6.25 6.86
CA ARG A 13 -8.99 -6.79 8.22
C ARG A 13 -7.61 -6.93 8.88
N HIS A 14 -6.64 -7.52 8.19
CA HIS A 14 -5.27 -7.66 8.69
C HIS A 14 -4.66 -6.30 9.06
N GLU A 15 -4.80 -5.29 8.18
CA GLU A 15 -4.34 -3.92 8.47
C GLU A 15 -5.04 -3.31 9.69
N LEU A 16 -6.35 -3.53 9.84
CA LEU A 16 -7.13 -3.04 10.97
C LEU A 16 -6.75 -3.73 12.30
N GLU A 17 -6.36 -4.99 12.25
CA GLU A 17 -5.97 -5.80 13.42
C GLU A 17 -4.49 -5.65 13.79
N SER A 18 -3.68 -5.01 12.94
CA SER A 18 -2.22 -4.86 13.12
C SER A 18 -1.79 -4.15 14.41
N GLY A 19 -2.67 -3.35 15.01
CA GLY A 19 -2.34 -2.48 16.15
C GLY A 19 -1.52 -1.24 15.78
N ASP A 20 -1.11 -1.10 14.52
CA ASP A 20 -0.39 0.07 14.01
C ASP A 20 -1.41 1.12 13.52
N ALA A 21 -1.45 2.27 14.20
CA ALA A 21 -2.38 3.34 13.90
C ALA A 21 -2.25 3.89 12.46
N ARG A 22 -1.03 3.87 11.89
CA ARG A 22 -0.78 4.33 10.52
C ARG A 22 -1.43 3.38 9.51
N ARG A 23 -1.19 2.08 9.68
CA ARG A 23 -1.77 1.01 8.84
C ARG A 23 -3.30 0.99 8.93
N GLN A 24 -3.83 1.02 10.16
CA GLN A 24 -5.27 1.11 10.43
C GLN A 24 -5.90 2.32 9.74
N LYS A 25 -5.31 3.52 9.90
CA LYS A 25 -5.78 4.74 9.25
C LYS A 25 -5.81 4.60 7.73
N LEU A 26 -4.72 4.10 7.12
CA LEU A 26 -4.62 3.95 5.67
C LEU A 26 -5.69 2.98 5.15
N ALA A 27 -5.90 1.84 5.81
CA ALA A 27 -6.95 0.90 5.46
C ALA A 27 -8.35 1.54 5.53
N LEU A 28 -8.66 2.26 6.60
CA LEU A 28 -9.94 2.97 6.75
C LEU A 28 -10.16 4.05 5.68
N GLN A 29 -9.09 4.75 5.28
CA GLN A 29 -9.13 5.72 4.19
C GLN A 29 -9.45 5.06 2.85
N GLN A 30 -8.78 3.96 2.52
CA GLN A 30 -9.02 3.19 1.30
C GLN A 30 -10.45 2.63 1.26
N LEU A 31 -10.90 2.02 2.36
CA LEU A 31 -12.27 1.52 2.52
C LEU A 31 -13.32 2.61 2.35
N SER A 32 -13.07 3.80 2.91
CA SER A 32 -13.96 4.96 2.76
C SER A 32 -14.02 5.43 1.31
N ARG A 33 -12.86 5.56 0.63
CA ARG A 33 -12.79 5.97 -0.79
C ARG A 33 -13.54 4.97 -1.69
N ALA A 34 -13.28 3.68 -1.52
CA ALA A 34 -13.98 2.65 -2.27
C ALA A 34 -15.50 2.62 -1.96
N SER A 35 -15.92 2.81 -0.71
CA SER A 35 -17.35 2.87 -0.36
C SER A 35 -18.09 4.04 -1.00
N LYS A 36 -17.43 5.20 -1.13
CA LYS A 36 -17.94 6.35 -1.90
C LYS A 36 -18.09 6.02 -3.38
N ALA A 37 -17.13 5.28 -3.95
CA ALA A 37 -17.19 4.75 -5.31
C ALA A 37 -18.21 3.60 -5.50
N GLY A 38 -19.02 3.31 -4.47
CA GLY A 38 -20.12 2.34 -4.54
C GLY A 38 -19.74 0.90 -4.18
N PHE A 39 -18.53 0.66 -3.66
CA PHE A 39 -18.14 -0.65 -3.14
C PHE A 39 -18.86 -0.98 -1.83
N ARG A 40 -19.15 -2.26 -1.63
CA ARG A 40 -19.82 -2.79 -0.43
C ARG A 40 -19.12 -4.04 0.06
N VAL A 41 -19.11 -4.22 1.38
CA VAL A 41 -18.60 -5.45 2.02
C VAL A 41 -19.57 -6.58 1.70
N PRO A 42 -19.09 -7.77 1.26
CA PRO A 42 -19.94 -8.92 1.03
C PRO A 42 -20.79 -9.29 2.27
N PRO A 43 -22.09 -9.63 2.12
CA PRO A 43 -22.98 -9.85 3.26
C PRO A 43 -22.49 -10.90 4.26
N ASN A 44 -21.81 -11.95 3.78
CA ASN A 44 -21.23 -13.01 4.62
C ASN A 44 -20.04 -12.54 5.48
N LEU A 45 -19.38 -11.44 5.12
CA LEU A 45 -18.25 -10.85 5.86
C LEU A 45 -18.66 -9.60 6.64
N ALA A 46 -19.79 -8.97 6.28
CA ALA A 46 -20.20 -7.66 6.75
C ALA A 46 -20.30 -7.57 8.28
N TYR A 47 -20.97 -8.52 8.93
CA TYR A 47 -21.21 -8.45 10.38
C TYR A 47 -19.90 -8.37 11.18
N GLY A 48 -19.01 -9.34 11.01
CA GLY A 48 -17.73 -9.36 11.73
C GLY A 48 -16.83 -8.17 11.36
N PHE A 49 -16.83 -7.77 10.10
CA PHE A 49 -16.03 -6.64 9.63
C PHE A 49 -16.47 -5.29 10.23
N PHE A 50 -17.77 -5.00 10.26
CA PHE A 50 -18.26 -3.76 10.86
C PHE A 50 -18.12 -3.74 12.38
N HIS A 51 -18.23 -4.90 13.05
CA HIS A 51 -17.93 -5.01 14.48
C HIS A 51 -16.46 -4.70 14.78
N LEU A 52 -15.53 -5.19 13.96
CA LEU A 52 -14.11 -4.84 14.05
C LEU A 52 -13.90 -3.32 13.89
N VAL A 53 -14.49 -2.68 12.87
CA VAL A 53 -14.34 -1.22 12.71
C VAL A 53 -14.95 -0.46 13.90
N GLY A 54 -16.11 -0.91 14.40
CA GLY A 54 -16.74 -0.33 15.59
C GLY A 54 -15.88 -0.49 16.85
N SER A 55 -15.20 -1.62 17.02
CA SER A 55 -14.33 -1.85 18.18
C SER A 55 -13.09 -0.94 18.18
N LEU A 56 -12.59 -0.50 17.02
CA LEU A 56 -11.48 0.45 16.96
C LEU A 56 -11.81 1.80 17.62
N VAL A 57 -13.08 2.24 17.60
CA VAL A 57 -13.52 3.46 18.32
C VAL A 57 -13.35 3.31 19.84
N LEU A 58 -13.50 2.08 20.33
CA LEU A 58 -13.37 1.70 21.73
C LEU A 58 -11.91 1.51 22.15
N THR A 59 -11.15 0.77 21.34
CA THR A 59 -9.85 0.23 21.74
C THR A 59 -8.68 1.12 21.32
N SER A 60 -8.82 1.87 20.22
CA SER A 60 -7.74 2.74 19.77
C SER A 60 -7.60 3.98 20.67
N SER A 61 -6.35 4.35 20.93
CA SER A 61 -5.96 5.63 21.53
C SER A 61 -5.68 6.70 20.46
N ASP A 62 -5.57 6.32 19.19
CA ASP A 62 -5.27 7.24 18.10
C ASP A 62 -6.55 7.92 17.60
N VAL A 63 -6.61 9.25 17.75
CA VAL A 63 -7.76 10.08 17.37
C VAL A 63 -8.08 9.96 15.88
N LYS A 64 -7.07 9.83 15.01
CA LYS A 64 -7.26 9.72 13.56
C LYS A 64 -7.88 8.37 13.19
N VAL A 65 -7.47 7.27 13.83
CA VAL A 65 -8.08 5.95 13.65
C VAL A 65 -9.54 5.99 14.06
N VAL A 66 -9.86 6.50 15.25
CA VAL A 66 -11.24 6.64 15.74
C VAL A 66 -12.10 7.45 14.76
N ARG A 67 -11.61 8.61 14.32
CA ARG A 67 -12.27 9.50 13.36
C ARG A 67 -12.55 8.78 12.03
N TRP A 68 -11.57 8.05 11.50
CA TRP A 68 -11.73 7.32 10.24
C TRP A 68 -12.64 6.10 10.34
N SER A 69 -12.68 5.42 11.50
CA SER A 69 -13.64 4.35 11.76
C SER A 69 -15.07 4.85 11.73
N LEU A 70 -15.34 5.98 12.40
CA LEU A 70 -16.65 6.65 12.37
C LEU A 70 -17.02 7.10 10.95
N ASN A 71 -16.08 7.67 10.20
CA ASN A 71 -16.31 8.08 8.81
C ASN A 71 -16.70 6.88 7.93
N TYR A 72 -16.00 5.76 8.07
CA TYR A 72 -16.31 4.55 7.32
C TYR A 72 -17.68 3.98 7.70
N LEU A 73 -18.00 3.92 8.99
CA LEU A 73 -19.31 3.48 9.48
C LEU A 73 -20.43 4.41 9.02
N ALA A 74 -20.19 5.71 8.92
CA ALA A 74 -21.16 6.65 8.36
C ALA A 74 -21.41 6.37 6.87
N LEU A 75 -20.43 5.88 6.12
CA LEU A 75 -20.59 5.56 4.70
C LEU A 75 -21.27 4.20 4.48
N ALA A 76 -20.81 3.17 5.16
CA ALA A 76 -21.16 1.77 4.86
C ALA A 76 -21.71 0.97 6.05
N GLY A 77 -21.61 1.48 7.28
CA GLY A 77 -21.95 0.75 8.50
C GLY A 77 -23.46 0.52 8.68
N PRO A 78 -23.88 -0.64 9.24
CA PRO A 78 -25.27 -0.92 9.54
C PRO A 78 -25.72 -0.17 10.80
N ARG A 79 -26.99 0.23 10.83
CA ARG A 79 -27.58 1.08 11.89
C ARG A 79 -27.34 0.56 13.31
N ASN A 80 -27.46 -0.76 13.50
CA ASN A 80 -27.30 -1.42 14.81
C ASN A 80 -25.86 -1.37 15.36
N ILE A 81 -24.85 -1.17 14.51
CA ILE A 81 -23.45 -1.00 14.93
C ILE A 81 -23.09 0.49 14.98
N SER A 82 -23.51 1.25 13.96
CA SER A 82 -23.15 2.67 13.81
C SER A 82 -23.66 3.51 14.99
N ILE A 83 -24.94 3.43 15.36
CA ILE A 83 -25.51 4.32 16.41
C ILE A 83 -24.84 4.13 17.78
N PRO A 84 -24.72 2.89 18.33
CA PRO A 84 -24.03 2.70 19.60
C PRO A 84 -22.59 3.20 19.56
N THR A 85 -21.88 2.95 18.45
CA THR A 85 -20.49 3.39 18.27
C THR A 85 -20.36 4.91 18.29
N ALA A 86 -21.27 5.64 17.65
CA ALA A 86 -21.24 7.11 17.65
C ALA A 86 -21.55 7.70 19.04
N ASN A 87 -22.55 7.18 19.75
CA ASN A 87 -22.88 7.64 21.11
C ASN A 87 -21.70 7.44 22.07
N LEU A 88 -21.01 6.31 21.93
CA LEU A 88 -19.83 5.98 22.70
C LEU A 88 -18.63 6.85 22.34
N ALA A 89 -18.45 7.18 21.07
CA ALA A 89 -17.43 8.15 20.65
C ALA A 89 -17.68 9.52 21.28
N ILE A 90 -18.93 9.98 21.31
CA ILE A 90 -19.31 11.27 21.89
C ILE A 90 -19.04 11.30 23.39
N SER A 91 -19.33 10.23 24.12
CA SER A 91 -19.07 10.19 25.57
C SER A 91 -17.59 10.09 25.91
N LYS A 92 -16.80 9.33 25.13
CA LYS A 92 -15.38 9.10 25.38
C LYS A 92 -14.48 10.24 24.90
N TRP A 93 -14.86 10.91 23.81
CA TRP A 93 -14.02 11.88 23.09
C TRP A 93 -14.68 13.26 23.01
N ASP A 94 -15.38 13.67 24.07
CA ASP A 94 -16.12 14.94 24.20
C ASP A 94 -15.27 16.21 24.01
N LYS A 95 -13.95 16.11 24.11
CA LYS A 95 -13.00 17.22 23.90
C LYS A 95 -12.29 17.17 22.54
N GLN A 96 -12.67 16.27 21.63
CA GLN A 96 -12.05 16.12 20.32
C GLN A 96 -13.03 16.51 19.21
N PRO A 97 -13.02 17.78 18.74
CA PRO A 97 -13.94 18.29 17.72
C PRO A 97 -14.01 17.40 16.47
N ASP A 98 -12.87 16.87 16.03
CA ASP A 98 -12.75 15.99 14.87
C ASP A 98 -13.52 14.67 15.01
N VAL A 99 -13.46 14.04 16.19
CA VAL A 99 -14.17 12.79 16.48
C VAL A 99 -15.66 13.05 16.56
N ILE A 100 -16.03 14.16 17.20
CA ILE A 100 -17.42 14.57 17.37
C ILE A 100 -18.07 14.91 16.02
N GLY A 101 -17.36 15.63 15.15
CA GLY A 101 -17.81 15.88 13.78
C GLY A 101 -18.07 14.58 13.01
N SER A 102 -17.15 13.60 13.10
CA SER A 102 -17.34 12.28 12.50
C SER A 102 -18.51 11.49 13.10
N ALA A 103 -18.72 11.57 14.42
CA ALA A 103 -19.88 10.95 15.07
C ALA A 103 -21.19 11.62 14.66
N ALA A 104 -21.21 12.96 14.54
CA ALA A 104 -22.36 13.72 14.07
C ALA A 104 -22.72 13.37 12.62
N ALA A 105 -21.71 13.22 11.75
CA ALA A 105 -21.89 12.74 10.37
C ALA A 105 -22.48 11.32 10.31
N LEU A 106 -22.11 10.46 11.24
CA LEU A 106 -22.72 9.14 11.35
C LEU A 106 -24.19 9.23 11.83
N LEU A 107 -24.44 10.01 12.88
CA LEU A 107 -25.77 10.12 13.50
C LEU A 107 -26.79 10.79 12.59
N VAL A 108 -26.44 11.86 11.85
CA VAL A 108 -27.40 12.50 10.94
C VAL A 108 -27.98 11.52 9.91
N LYS A 109 -27.20 10.50 9.52
CA LYS A 109 -27.63 9.46 8.57
C LYS A 109 -28.48 8.37 9.21
N HIS A 110 -28.15 7.93 10.43
CA HIS A 110 -28.75 6.74 11.04
C HIS A 110 -29.74 7.03 12.17
N ASP A 111 -29.62 8.20 12.81
CA ASP A 111 -30.45 8.68 13.91
C ASP A 111 -30.52 10.23 13.94
N PRO A 112 -31.33 10.83 13.04
CA PRO A 112 -31.49 12.29 12.97
C PRO A 112 -32.01 12.92 14.27
N VAL A 113 -32.76 12.17 15.08
CA VAL A 113 -33.30 12.64 16.36
C VAL A 113 -32.17 12.82 17.37
N GLN A 114 -31.26 11.85 17.46
CA GLN A 114 -30.08 11.97 18.33
C GLN A 114 -29.13 13.07 17.83
N PHE A 115 -28.95 13.22 16.52
CA PHE A 115 -28.19 14.33 15.95
C PHE A 115 -28.78 15.70 16.35
N ALA A 116 -30.10 15.88 16.27
CA ALA A 116 -30.76 17.13 16.68
C ALA A 116 -30.53 17.46 18.16
N LYS A 117 -30.50 16.44 19.04
CA LYS A 117 -30.18 16.64 20.47
C LYS A 117 -28.77 17.18 20.68
N ILE A 118 -27.78 16.59 20.00
CA ILE A 118 -26.39 17.03 20.08
C ILE A 118 -26.26 18.47 19.55
N LEU A 119 -26.93 18.77 18.44
CA LEU A 119 -26.97 20.11 17.86
C LEU A 119 -27.53 21.16 18.81
N SER A 120 -28.58 20.81 19.58
CA SER A 120 -29.17 21.70 20.60
C SER A 120 -28.39 21.75 21.92
N GLY A 121 -27.45 20.83 22.14
CA GLY A 121 -26.79 20.66 23.43
C GLY A 121 -25.76 21.75 23.78
N GLY A 122 -25.30 22.53 22.80
CA GLY A 122 -24.40 23.67 23.01
C GLY A 122 -22.93 23.33 23.33
N ASN A 123 -22.58 22.04 23.42
CA ASN A 123 -21.20 21.61 23.71
C ASN A 123 -20.21 21.85 22.56
N PHE A 124 -20.70 22.03 21.34
CA PHE A 124 -19.90 22.27 20.14
C PHE A 124 -20.56 23.34 19.28
N SER A 125 -19.76 24.02 18.46
CA SER A 125 -20.30 25.02 17.53
C SER A 125 -21.27 24.36 16.55
N ARG A 126 -22.35 25.09 16.24
CA ARG A 126 -23.39 24.63 15.31
C ARG A 126 -22.79 24.37 13.94
N GLU A 127 -21.91 25.27 13.50
CA GLU A 127 -21.21 25.24 12.23
C GLU A 127 -20.43 23.93 12.08
N LEU A 128 -19.62 23.57 13.07
CA LEU A 128 -18.85 22.32 13.06
C LEU A 128 -19.75 21.10 12.88
N LEU A 129 -20.84 21.00 13.65
CA LEU A 129 -21.74 19.84 13.62
C LEU A 129 -22.50 19.74 12.31
N VAL A 130 -23.05 20.85 11.80
CA VAL A 130 -23.83 20.83 10.55
C VAL A 130 -22.92 20.60 9.34
N LEU A 131 -21.77 21.27 9.26
CA LEU A 131 -20.81 21.05 8.17
C LEU A 131 -20.30 19.60 8.17
N SER A 132 -20.06 19.04 9.35
CA SER A 132 -19.68 17.62 9.47
C SER A 132 -20.79 16.71 8.98
N ALA A 133 -22.04 17.01 9.32
CA ALA A 133 -23.21 16.24 8.91
C ALA A 133 -23.45 16.27 7.39
N LEU A 134 -23.11 17.37 6.69
CA LEU A 134 -23.24 17.47 5.24
C LEU A 134 -22.39 16.43 4.49
N ARG A 135 -21.34 15.90 5.13
CA ARG A 135 -20.44 14.90 4.54
C ARG A 135 -21.15 13.59 4.18
N THR A 136 -22.28 13.28 4.82
CA THR A 136 -22.94 11.97 4.72
C THR A 136 -24.42 12.05 4.37
N ALA A 137 -25.09 13.16 4.66
CA ALA A 137 -26.50 13.37 4.38
C ALA A 137 -26.74 14.72 3.71
N ASN A 138 -27.67 14.76 2.76
CA ASN A 138 -28.21 16.03 2.27
C ASN A 138 -29.18 16.55 3.34
N ILE A 139 -28.75 17.54 4.12
CA ILE A 139 -29.52 18.00 5.27
C ILE A 139 -30.62 18.96 4.79
N SER A 140 -31.83 18.45 4.57
CA SER A 140 -33.04 19.30 4.53
C SER A 140 -33.46 19.76 5.93
N LEU A 141 -32.96 19.08 6.98
CA LEU A 141 -33.40 19.20 8.38
C LEU A 141 -32.80 20.36 9.18
N ALA A 142 -31.85 21.14 8.66
CA ALA A 142 -31.11 22.14 9.44
C ALA A 142 -31.02 23.54 8.83
N GLY A 143 -31.68 23.80 7.69
CA GLY A 143 -31.54 25.06 6.96
C GLY A 143 -30.07 25.36 6.62
N PRO A 144 -29.42 24.61 5.72
CA PRO A 144 -28.03 24.88 5.32
C PRO A 144 -27.80 26.30 4.82
N ALA A 145 -28.86 26.97 4.36
CA ALA A 145 -28.86 28.36 3.90
C ALA A 145 -28.44 29.40 4.96
N ASP A 146 -28.48 29.03 6.25
CA ASP A 146 -28.18 29.96 7.34
C ASP A 146 -26.72 29.87 7.84
N ILE A 147 -25.93 28.91 7.34
CA ILE A 147 -24.52 28.79 7.76
C ILE A 147 -23.69 29.74 6.92
N LYS A 148 -23.07 30.70 7.60
CA LYS A 148 -22.09 31.63 7.03
C LYS A 148 -20.82 31.57 7.87
N ILE A 149 -19.71 31.32 7.21
CA ILE A 149 -18.41 31.16 7.87
C ILE A 149 -17.52 32.32 7.48
N ASP A 150 -17.34 33.28 8.38
CA ASP A 150 -16.39 34.36 8.16
C ASP A 150 -14.95 33.82 8.26
N ILE A 151 -14.29 33.73 7.11
CA ILE A 151 -12.95 33.14 7.00
C ILE A 151 -11.87 33.88 7.78
N ASN A 152 -12.09 35.14 8.17
CA ASN A 152 -11.09 35.94 8.87
C ASN A 152 -11.07 35.69 10.38
N ILE A 153 -12.15 35.13 10.92
CA ILE A 153 -12.33 34.93 12.37
C ILE A 153 -12.72 33.50 12.74
N ALA A 154 -13.11 32.67 11.77
CA ALA A 154 -13.52 31.30 12.01
C ALA A 154 -12.34 30.47 12.55
N ASP A 155 -12.68 29.57 13.47
CA ASP A 155 -11.71 28.61 13.99
C ASP A 155 -11.18 27.70 12.85
N PRO A 156 -9.87 27.39 12.81
CA PRO A 156 -9.28 26.51 11.81
C PRO A 156 -9.99 25.17 11.64
N GLU A 157 -10.56 24.61 12.71
CA GLU A 157 -11.33 23.37 12.66
C GLU A 157 -12.64 23.53 11.88
N VAL A 158 -13.31 24.67 12.02
CA VAL A 158 -14.53 24.98 11.25
C VAL A 158 -14.19 25.16 9.77
N LEU A 159 -13.10 25.88 9.46
CA LEU A 159 -12.62 26.05 8.09
C LEU A 159 -12.24 24.71 7.44
N LYS A 160 -11.52 23.87 8.18
CA LYS A 160 -11.17 22.50 7.75
C LYS A 160 -12.40 21.68 7.39
N VAL A 161 -13.44 21.68 8.24
CA VAL A 161 -14.66 20.91 7.99
C VAL A 161 -15.49 21.52 6.84
N ALA A 162 -15.47 22.83 6.67
CA ALA A 162 -16.07 23.50 5.52
C ALA A 162 -15.38 23.09 4.20
N LEU A 163 -14.05 23.11 4.17
CA LEU A 163 -13.24 22.65 3.04
C LEU A 163 -13.48 21.16 2.74
N LEU A 164 -13.65 20.33 3.77
CA LEU A 164 -14.11 18.94 3.60
C LEU A 164 -15.47 18.86 2.89
N ALA A 165 -16.44 19.67 3.30
CA ALA A 165 -17.76 19.70 2.66
C ALA A 165 -17.70 20.18 1.20
N VAL A 166 -16.84 21.16 0.90
CA VAL A 166 -16.60 21.63 -0.48
C VAL A 166 -15.95 20.54 -1.32
N GLY A 167 -14.89 19.89 -0.83
CA GLY A 167 -14.21 18.81 -1.54
C GLY A 167 -15.15 17.64 -1.88
N LEU A 168 -16.12 17.36 -1.01
CA LEU A 168 -17.12 16.30 -1.24
C LEU A 168 -18.31 16.73 -2.10
N LYS A 169 -18.35 17.96 -2.61
CA LYS A 169 -19.51 18.56 -3.30
C LYS A 169 -20.80 18.51 -2.47
N LYS A 170 -20.66 18.74 -1.17
CA LYS A 170 -21.78 18.74 -0.20
C LYS A 170 -22.02 20.09 0.46
N ALA A 171 -21.07 21.01 0.33
CA ALA A 171 -21.26 22.37 0.81
C ALA A 171 -22.36 23.10 0.00
N PRO A 172 -23.19 23.93 0.66
CA PRO A 172 -24.02 24.91 -0.03
C PRO A 172 -23.18 25.84 -0.90
N PRO A 173 -23.75 26.42 -1.96
CA PRO A 173 -23.12 27.55 -2.64
C PRO A 173 -22.82 28.66 -1.64
N ASN A 174 -21.65 29.30 -1.77
CA ASN A 174 -21.31 30.50 -0.99
C ASN A 174 -21.33 30.27 0.53
N VAL A 175 -20.88 29.08 1.00
CA VAL A 175 -20.92 28.69 2.43
C VAL A 175 -20.03 29.59 3.31
N PHE A 176 -18.99 30.17 2.72
CA PHE A 176 -18.07 31.08 3.40
C PHE A 176 -18.56 32.52 3.33
N ASP A 177 -18.85 33.03 2.12
CA ASP A 177 -19.25 34.41 1.90
C ASP A 177 -20.36 34.52 0.84
N PRO A 178 -21.42 35.31 1.06
CA PRO A 178 -22.52 35.45 0.10
C PRO A 178 -22.11 36.08 -1.25
N LYS A 179 -20.98 36.78 -1.33
CA LYS A 179 -20.47 37.45 -2.52
C LYS A 179 -19.45 36.61 -3.29
N PHE A 180 -18.70 35.75 -2.60
CA PHE A 180 -17.63 34.96 -3.20
C PHE A 180 -18.05 33.50 -3.34
N SER A 181 -17.78 32.93 -4.50
CA SER A 181 -17.97 31.50 -4.73
C SER A 181 -17.06 30.67 -3.82
N ASN A 182 -17.46 29.43 -3.52
CA ASN A 182 -16.62 28.51 -2.75
C ASN A 182 -15.26 28.30 -3.41
N ARG A 183 -15.18 28.37 -4.75
CA ARG A 183 -13.93 28.26 -5.53
C ARG A 183 -12.96 29.41 -5.22
N GLU A 184 -13.44 30.65 -5.23
CA GLU A 184 -12.61 31.82 -4.91
C GLU A 184 -12.09 31.76 -3.47
N ILE A 185 -12.91 31.27 -2.54
CA ILE A 185 -12.51 31.13 -1.14
C ILE A 185 -11.55 29.97 -0.92
N VAL A 186 -11.74 28.82 -1.59
CA VAL A 186 -10.75 27.73 -1.58
C VAL A 186 -9.39 28.24 -2.04
N ARG A 187 -9.36 29.05 -3.10
CA ARG A 187 -8.13 29.70 -3.58
C ARG A 187 -7.53 30.66 -2.55
N ALA A 188 -8.34 31.48 -1.88
CA ALA A 188 -7.84 32.37 -0.83
C ALA A 188 -7.24 31.58 0.35
N LEU A 189 -7.92 30.50 0.76
CA LEU A 189 -7.48 29.62 1.86
C LEU A 189 -6.25 28.77 1.50
N GLY A 190 -5.86 28.69 0.21
CA GLY A 190 -4.58 28.12 -0.22
C GLY A 190 -3.37 28.75 0.47
N SER A 191 -3.40 30.06 0.68
CA SER A 191 -2.32 30.83 1.33
C SER A 191 -2.63 31.15 2.81
N HIS A 192 -3.50 30.37 3.47
CA HIS A 192 -3.85 30.59 4.87
C HIS A 192 -2.63 30.38 5.80
N ASP A 193 -2.57 31.13 6.90
CA ASP A 193 -1.47 31.09 7.87
C ASP A 193 -1.41 29.76 8.63
N ASP A 194 -2.57 29.18 8.95
CA ASP A 194 -2.69 27.81 9.46
C ASP A 194 -2.41 26.76 8.35
N PRO A 195 -1.35 25.93 8.49
CA PRO A 195 -0.98 24.92 7.49
C PRO A 195 -2.02 23.82 7.30
N ILE A 196 -2.87 23.54 8.29
CA ILE A 196 -3.95 22.55 8.17
C ILE A 196 -5.05 23.10 7.27
N VAL A 197 -5.40 24.37 7.41
CA VAL A 197 -6.40 25.02 6.53
C VAL A 197 -5.90 25.03 5.08
N SER A 198 -4.64 25.42 4.86
CA SER A 198 -4.00 25.37 3.53
C SER A 198 -3.95 23.94 2.97
N GLN A 199 -3.56 22.96 3.79
CA GLN A 199 -3.58 21.56 3.35
C GLN A 199 -4.98 21.09 2.91
N TYR A 200 -6.02 21.46 3.66
CA TYR A 200 -7.38 21.04 3.35
C TYR A 200 -8.00 21.81 2.17
N SER A 201 -7.47 22.98 1.80
CA SER A 201 -7.86 23.65 0.57
C SER A 201 -7.31 22.92 -0.66
N VAL A 202 -6.05 22.48 -0.60
CA VAL A 202 -5.45 21.59 -1.63
C VAL A 202 -6.21 20.25 -1.70
N TRP A 203 -6.56 19.67 -0.54
CA TRP A 203 -7.39 18.46 -0.48
C TRP A 203 -8.74 18.65 -1.17
N ALA A 204 -9.41 19.79 -0.94
CA ALA A 204 -10.71 20.06 -1.54
C ALA A 204 -10.63 20.08 -3.07
N ILE A 205 -9.55 20.62 -3.62
CA ILE A 205 -9.29 20.63 -5.07
C ILE A 205 -9.06 19.22 -5.60
N ALA A 206 -8.30 18.39 -4.87
CA ALA A 206 -8.01 17.02 -5.28
C ALA A 206 -9.26 16.11 -5.31
N GLU A 207 -10.27 16.42 -4.51
CA GLU A 207 -11.47 15.57 -4.37
C GLU A 207 -12.69 16.11 -5.11
N ASN A 208 -12.69 17.38 -5.48
CA ASN A 208 -13.80 18.03 -6.18
C ASN A 208 -13.47 18.27 -7.65
N ASP A 209 -14.13 17.53 -8.54
CA ASP A 209 -13.92 17.66 -9.99
C ASP A 209 -14.41 19.01 -10.59
N ASP A 210 -15.15 19.83 -9.84
CA ASP A 210 -15.48 21.22 -10.21
C ASP A 210 -14.38 22.21 -9.81
N LEU A 211 -13.28 21.75 -9.21
CA LEU A 211 -12.10 22.55 -8.87
C LEU A 211 -10.91 22.09 -9.72
N SER A 212 -9.93 22.98 -9.87
CA SER A 212 -8.80 22.79 -10.78
C SER A 212 -7.53 23.42 -10.21
N LEU A 213 -6.40 23.19 -10.88
CA LEU A 213 -5.11 23.78 -10.47
C LEU A 213 -5.13 25.32 -10.40
N SER A 214 -6.01 26.00 -11.14
CA SER A 214 -6.15 27.46 -11.04
C SER A 214 -6.69 27.94 -9.69
N ASP A 215 -7.31 27.03 -8.93
CA ASP A 215 -7.93 27.29 -7.64
C ASP A 215 -6.99 26.98 -6.47
N LEU A 216 -5.74 26.54 -6.74
CA LEU A 216 -4.78 26.09 -5.72
C LEU A 216 -4.46 27.15 -4.67
N GLY A 217 -4.30 28.40 -5.10
CA GLY A 217 -4.01 29.50 -4.17
C GLY A 217 -2.63 29.44 -3.53
N VAL A 218 -1.74 28.57 -4.03
CA VAL A 218 -0.35 28.40 -3.56
C VAL A 218 0.60 28.68 -4.71
N SER A 219 1.75 29.31 -4.43
CA SER A 219 2.81 29.53 -5.41
C SER A 219 3.48 28.21 -5.78
N LEU A 220 3.45 27.83 -7.06
CA LEU A 220 4.16 26.65 -7.56
C LEU A 220 5.68 26.87 -7.68
N ASN A 221 6.13 28.12 -7.66
CA ASN A 221 7.56 28.43 -7.76
C ASN A 221 8.30 28.19 -6.42
N ASP A 222 7.56 28.18 -5.31
CA ASP A 222 8.11 28.15 -3.96
C ASP A 222 7.59 26.94 -3.16
N ILE A 223 7.25 25.84 -3.84
CA ILE A 223 6.68 24.64 -3.20
C ILE A 223 7.57 24.10 -2.08
N GLU A 224 8.89 24.26 -2.22
CA GLU A 224 9.89 23.85 -1.22
C GLU A 224 9.85 24.66 0.07
N GLN A 225 9.25 25.86 0.05
CA GLN A 225 9.08 26.70 1.24
C GLN A 225 7.78 26.42 1.99
N LEU A 226 6.89 25.60 1.42
CA LEU A 226 5.63 25.26 2.04
C LEU A 226 5.85 24.29 3.21
N PRO A 227 4.96 24.31 4.22
CA PRO A 227 4.92 23.27 5.23
C PRO A 227 4.82 21.87 4.59
N THR A 228 5.55 20.90 5.13
CA THR A 228 5.67 19.53 4.58
C THR A 228 4.31 18.88 4.28
N ASN A 229 3.32 19.11 5.14
CA ASN A 229 1.97 18.60 4.97
C ASN A 229 1.25 19.23 3.77
N VAL A 230 1.43 20.54 3.53
CA VAL A 230 0.87 21.24 2.36
C VAL A 230 1.60 20.79 1.10
N GLN A 231 2.93 20.76 1.15
CA GLN A 231 3.78 20.31 0.05
C GLN A 231 3.40 18.90 -0.45
N GLY A 232 3.25 17.94 0.46
CA GLY A 232 2.83 16.58 0.12
C GLY A 232 1.47 16.53 -0.59
N TRP A 233 0.50 17.35 -0.17
CA TRP A 233 -0.81 17.42 -0.84
C TRP A 233 -0.74 18.07 -2.21
N VAL A 234 0.11 19.09 -2.40
CA VAL A 234 0.33 19.70 -3.72
C VAL A 234 0.91 18.67 -4.68
N TYR A 235 1.97 17.95 -4.31
CA TYR A 235 2.53 16.91 -5.16
C TYR A 235 1.55 15.76 -5.41
N ARG A 236 0.78 15.36 -4.38
CA ARG A 236 -0.28 14.37 -4.55
C ARG A 236 -1.34 14.79 -5.56
N LEU A 237 -1.74 16.06 -5.54
CA LEU A 237 -2.68 16.63 -6.51
C LEU A 237 -2.16 16.44 -7.93
N PHE A 238 -0.90 16.80 -8.20
CA PHE A 238 -0.26 16.57 -9.51
C PHE A 238 -0.12 15.08 -9.85
N GLY A 239 0.18 14.21 -8.87
CA GLY A 239 0.18 12.77 -9.08
C GLY A 239 -1.20 12.25 -9.53
N SER A 240 -2.26 12.80 -8.93
CA SER A 240 -3.65 12.39 -9.16
C SER A 240 -4.35 13.03 -10.37
N ASP A 241 -3.82 14.13 -10.88
CA ASP A 241 -4.40 14.87 -12.01
C ASP A 241 -4.35 14.02 -13.28
N VAL A 242 -5.42 14.00 -14.07
CA VAL A 242 -5.49 13.24 -15.33
C VAL A 242 -5.01 14.09 -16.52
N THR A 243 -4.92 15.41 -16.35
CA THR A 243 -4.55 16.31 -17.43
C THR A 243 -3.05 16.23 -17.73
N GLY A 244 -2.72 15.73 -18.92
CA GLY A 244 -1.36 15.44 -19.37
C GLY A 244 -0.58 16.70 -19.75
N HIS A 245 -0.05 17.39 -18.75
CA HIS A 245 0.76 18.59 -18.95
C HIS A 245 2.24 18.34 -18.60
N ARG A 246 3.16 18.98 -19.33
CA ARG A 246 4.60 19.00 -19.02
C ARG A 246 4.88 19.38 -17.56
N LEU A 247 4.14 20.37 -17.05
CA LEU A 247 4.20 20.79 -15.66
C LEU A 247 3.96 19.63 -14.68
N ARG A 248 2.99 18.75 -14.97
CA ARG A 248 2.70 17.58 -14.14
C ARG A 248 3.92 16.65 -14.06
N HIS A 249 4.55 16.36 -15.19
CA HIS A 249 5.74 15.52 -15.23
C HIS A 249 6.90 16.14 -14.43
N ASP A 250 7.13 17.45 -14.60
CA ASP A 250 8.16 18.18 -13.87
C ASP A 250 7.89 18.17 -12.35
N MET A 251 6.63 18.35 -11.92
CA MET A 251 6.24 18.28 -10.52
C MET A 251 6.38 16.88 -9.93
N ILE A 252 6.05 15.82 -10.67
CA ILE A 252 6.24 14.43 -10.22
C ILE A 252 7.73 14.13 -10.05
N ALA A 253 8.57 14.51 -11.02
CA ALA A 253 10.01 14.33 -10.94
C ALA A 253 10.65 15.13 -9.79
N GLN A 254 10.19 16.37 -9.55
CA GLN A 254 10.64 17.18 -8.41
C GLN A 254 10.21 16.54 -7.08
N GLY A 255 8.94 16.12 -6.98
CA GLY A 255 8.40 15.53 -5.76
C GLY A 255 9.01 14.16 -5.44
N SER A 256 9.39 13.35 -6.44
CA SER A 256 10.09 12.08 -6.23
C SER A 256 11.50 12.26 -5.68
N ALA A 257 12.15 13.39 -5.99
CA ALA A 257 13.46 13.75 -5.45
C ALA A 257 13.40 14.54 -4.13
N CYS A 258 12.21 14.82 -3.59
CA CYS A 258 12.04 15.60 -2.36
C CYS A 258 12.67 14.86 -1.16
N PRO A 259 13.48 15.52 -0.30
CA PRO A 259 14.11 14.85 0.84
C PRO A 259 13.11 14.37 1.89
N GLU A 260 11.95 15.01 1.99
CA GLU A 260 10.92 14.70 2.97
C GLU A 260 10.14 13.42 2.61
N LEU A 261 10.27 12.39 3.44
CA LEU A 261 9.57 11.11 3.29
C LEU A 261 8.05 11.29 3.14
N GLU A 262 7.46 12.18 3.94
CA GLU A 262 6.01 12.40 3.91
C GLU A 262 5.53 12.90 2.55
N VAL A 263 6.33 13.73 1.88
CA VAL A 263 6.03 14.29 0.56
C VAL A 263 6.08 13.20 -0.51
N ARG A 264 7.18 12.43 -0.54
CA ARG A 264 7.36 11.29 -1.45
C ARG A 264 6.23 10.27 -1.31
N ARG A 265 5.82 9.98 -0.07
CA ARG A 265 4.69 9.10 0.24
C ARG A 265 3.35 9.62 -0.29
N GLU A 266 3.03 10.90 -0.07
CA GLU A 266 1.78 11.49 -0.56
C GLU A 266 1.75 11.55 -2.10
N LEU A 267 2.88 11.86 -2.74
CA LEU A 267 3.02 11.80 -4.20
C LEU A 267 2.76 10.37 -4.74
N ALA A 268 3.44 9.36 -4.19
CA ALA A 268 3.25 7.97 -4.59
C ALA A 268 1.79 7.52 -4.40
N THR A 269 1.14 7.98 -3.34
CA THR A 269 -0.30 7.75 -3.10
C THR A 269 -1.18 8.39 -4.19
N GLY A 270 -0.83 9.58 -4.68
CA GLY A 270 -1.54 10.26 -5.76
C GLY A 270 -1.40 9.57 -7.11
N LEU A 271 -0.25 8.94 -7.37
CA LEU A 271 0.04 8.25 -8.63
C LEU A 271 -0.72 6.92 -8.80
N ARG A 272 -1.13 6.27 -7.71
CA ARG A 272 -1.66 4.89 -7.69
C ARG A 272 -2.60 4.54 -8.86
N ASP A 273 -3.53 5.44 -9.17
CA ASP A 273 -4.64 5.17 -10.11
C ASP A 273 -4.48 5.87 -11.47
N ASN A 274 -3.34 6.53 -11.76
CA ASN A 274 -3.18 7.36 -12.96
C ASN A 274 -1.91 7.04 -13.74
N TYR A 275 -2.02 6.95 -15.07
CA TYR A 275 -0.90 6.72 -15.98
C TYR A 275 -0.89 7.74 -17.13
N TYR A 276 0.30 8.04 -17.64
CA TYR A 276 0.51 8.74 -18.90
C TYR A 276 1.87 8.35 -19.50
N ASP A 277 2.05 8.54 -20.81
CA ASP A 277 3.28 8.16 -21.50
C ASP A 277 4.50 8.93 -20.96
N GLY A 278 5.55 8.21 -20.58
CA GLY A 278 6.77 8.76 -19.97
C GLY A 278 6.76 8.78 -18.45
N LEU A 279 5.61 8.55 -17.79
CA LEU A 279 5.56 8.37 -16.33
C LEU A 279 6.36 7.13 -15.89
N ASP A 280 6.36 6.09 -16.73
CA ASP A 280 7.05 4.83 -16.49
C ASP A 280 8.55 5.00 -16.24
N THR A 281 9.19 5.92 -16.96
CA THR A 281 10.61 6.21 -16.80
C THR A 281 10.90 6.82 -15.43
N VAL A 282 10.09 7.79 -15.00
CA VAL A 282 10.25 8.46 -13.70
C VAL A 282 9.97 7.51 -12.55
N VAL A 283 8.86 6.77 -12.61
CA VAL A 283 8.45 5.85 -11.53
C VAL A 283 9.42 4.69 -11.37
N ARG A 284 9.91 4.11 -12.47
CA ARG A 284 10.91 3.02 -12.39
C ARG A 284 12.22 3.51 -11.78
N GLN A 285 12.74 4.65 -12.26
CA GLN A 285 13.98 5.21 -11.72
C GLN A 285 13.81 5.52 -10.22
N TRP A 286 12.69 6.16 -9.86
CA TRP A 286 12.35 6.43 -8.47
C TRP A 286 12.26 5.16 -7.63
N TYR A 287 11.65 4.08 -8.12
CA TYR A 287 11.56 2.82 -7.39
C TYR A 287 12.95 2.24 -7.03
N PHE A 288 13.91 2.30 -7.95
CA PHE A 288 15.27 1.80 -7.71
C PHE A 288 16.09 2.73 -6.80
N ASP A 289 15.86 4.04 -6.86
CA ASP A 289 16.57 5.03 -6.05
C ASP A 289 15.98 5.21 -4.65
N GLU A 290 14.72 4.80 -4.43
CA GLU A 290 14.01 5.03 -3.17
C GLU A 290 14.52 4.11 -2.06
N ALA A 291 15.02 4.72 -0.99
CA ALA A 291 15.49 4.01 0.20
C ALA A 291 14.32 3.50 1.07
N GLU A 292 13.21 4.24 1.11
CA GLU A 292 12.11 3.96 2.02
C GLU A 292 11.18 2.88 1.48
N GLU A 293 11.15 1.74 2.17
CA GLU A 293 10.37 0.55 1.77
C GLU A 293 8.88 0.88 1.54
N GLU A 294 8.28 1.72 2.37
CA GLU A 294 6.86 2.05 2.23
C GLU A 294 6.55 2.82 0.94
N VAL A 295 7.44 3.71 0.52
CA VAL A 295 7.28 4.44 -0.74
C VAL A 295 7.48 3.48 -1.90
N ARG A 296 8.51 2.62 -1.85
CA ARG A 296 8.71 1.54 -2.84
C ARG A 296 7.50 0.63 -2.98
N LEU A 297 6.86 0.26 -1.88
CA LEU A 297 5.62 -0.54 -1.89
C LEU A 297 4.46 0.19 -2.58
N LEU A 298 4.29 1.51 -2.35
CA LEU A 298 3.27 2.30 -3.05
C LEU A 298 3.54 2.39 -4.56
N LEU A 299 4.81 2.50 -4.95
CA LEU A 299 5.21 2.47 -6.36
C LEU A 299 4.97 1.09 -6.98
N LEU A 300 5.20 -0.01 -6.26
CA LEU A 300 4.85 -1.35 -6.71
C LEU A 300 3.36 -1.56 -6.86
N GLU A 301 2.54 -1.02 -5.95
CA GLU A 301 1.09 -1.03 -6.11
C GLU A 301 0.67 -0.28 -7.37
N HIS A 302 1.25 0.88 -7.64
CA HIS A 302 1.02 1.63 -8.88
C HIS A 302 1.39 0.81 -10.12
N MET A 303 2.60 0.26 -10.17
CA MET A 303 3.08 -0.55 -11.29
C MET A 303 2.22 -1.80 -11.52
N SER A 304 1.81 -2.46 -10.43
CA SER A 304 0.95 -3.66 -10.49
C SER A 304 -0.48 -3.32 -10.94
N ASN A 305 -1.03 -2.19 -10.48
CA ASN A 305 -2.38 -1.75 -10.85
C ASN A 305 -2.46 -1.26 -12.31
N LEU A 306 -1.37 -0.66 -12.83
CA LEU A 306 -1.32 -0.05 -14.16
C LEU A 306 -0.46 -0.85 -15.15
N SER A 307 -0.26 -2.14 -14.89
CA SER A 307 0.57 -3.02 -15.72
C SER A 307 0.04 -3.20 -17.15
N GLU A 308 -1.28 -3.04 -17.35
CA GLU A 308 -1.88 -3.08 -18.69
C GLU A 308 -1.46 -1.88 -19.56
N ASN A 309 -1.16 -0.75 -18.92
CA ASN A 309 -0.78 0.48 -19.62
C ASN A 309 0.70 0.50 -20.00
N CYS A 310 1.55 -0.28 -19.31
CA CYS A 310 2.99 -0.28 -19.51
C CYS A 310 3.57 -1.71 -19.41
N PRO A 311 4.05 -2.30 -20.53
CA PRO A 311 4.70 -3.61 -20.50
C PRO A 311 5.90 -3.67 -19.54
N TYR A 312 6.66 -2.59 -19.41
CA TYR A 312 7.79 -2.55 -18.46
C TYR A 312 7.35 -2.64 -17.00
N TYR A 313 6.20 -2.07 -16.63
CA TYR A 313 5.65 -2.23 -15.29
C TYR A 313 5.25 -3.69 -15.04
N LYS A 314 4.65 -4.33 -16.05
CA LYS A 314 4.29 -5.74 -15.97
C LYS A 314 5.53 -6.61 -15.73
N ASP A 315 6.56 -6.46 -16.56
CA ASP A 315 7.78 -7.27 -16.49
C ASP A 315 8.49 -7.09 -15.14
N LEU A 316 8.65 -5.84 -14.69
CA LEU A 316 9.27 -5.53 -13.40
C LEU A 316 8.45 -6.06 -12.22
N ALA A 317 7.13 -5.93 -12.27
CA ALA A 317 6.26 -6.47 -11.22
C ALA A 317 6.34 -8.00 -11.13
N LEU A 318 6.42 -8.71 -12.26
CA LEU A 318 6.61 -10.17 -12.27
C LEU A 318 7.98 -10.58 -11.72
N GLU A 319 9.05 -9.87 -12.10
CA GLU A 319 10.41 -10.11 -11.61
C GLU A 319 10.48 -9.98 -10.09
N ILE A 320 9.99 -8.86 -9.56
CA ILE A 320 9.99 -8.59 -8.11
C ILE A 320 9.10 -9.60 -7.39
N TYR A 321 7.91 -9.88 -7.93
CA TYR A 321 7.00 -10.85 -7.32
C TYR A 321 7.65 -12.24 -7.22
N ALA A 322 8.33 -12.70 -8.28
CA ALA A 322 9.03 -13.98 -8.29
C ALA A 322 10.18 -14.03 -7.26
N ALA A 323 10.92 -12.93 -7.09
CA ALA A 323 12.03 -12.83 -6.14
C ALA A 323 11.59 -12.77 -4.66
N GLU A 324 10.40 -12.25 -4.38
CA GLU A 324 9.90 -12.08 -3.02
C GLU A 324 9.46 -13.38 -2.36
N ASN A 325 9.51 -13.44 -1.03
CA ASN A 325 9.08 -14.63 -0.29
C ASN A 325 7.55 -14.82 -0.37
N LYS A 326 7.10 -16.07 -0.37
CA LYS A 326 5.67 -16.41 -0.28
C LYS A 326 5.06 -15.86 1.01
N GLY A 327 3.91 -15.18 0.89
CA GLY A 327 3.23 -14.56 2.03
C GLY A 327 3.96 -13.33 2.58
N SER A 328 4.96 -12.79 1.86
CA SER A 328 5.52 -11.48 2.20
C SER A 328 4.46 -10.39 2.01
N LEU A 329 4.56 -9.33 2.82
CA LEU A 329 3.72 -8.14 2.68
C LEU A 329 3.82 -7.54 1.28
N VAL A 330 5.01 -7.61 0.66
CA VAL A 330 5.24 -7.15 -0.72
C VAL A 330 4.33 -7.89 -1.70
N ARG A 331 4.35 -9.23 -1.69
CA ARG A 331 3.48 -10.05 -2.55
C ARG A 331 2.00 -9.78 -2.30
N GLU A 332 1.58 -9.70 -1.03
CA GLU A 332 0.18 -9.42 -0.67
C GLU A 332 -0.29 -8.07 -1.23
N ARG A 333 0.53 -7.01 -1.13
CA ARG A 333 0.20 -5.69 -1.67
C ARG A 333 0.16 -5.67 -3.19
N MET A 334 1.10 -6.37 -3.86
CA MET A 334 1.10 -6.50 -5.32
C MET A 334 -0.13 -7.26 -5.82
N GLU A 335 -0.48 -8.38 -5.18
CA GLU A 335 -1.69 -9.16 -5.48
C GLU A 335 -2.96 -8.32 -5.30
N LEU A 336 -3.05 -7.57 -4.21
CA LEU A 336 -4.17 -6.69 -3.94
C LEU A 336 -4.32 -5.63 -5.03
N ALA A 337 -3.23 -4.95 -5.37
CA ALA A 337 -3.19 -3.91 -6.40
C ALA A 337 -3.53 -4.48 -7.78
N ALA A 338 -3.01 -5.66 -8.12
CA ALA A 338 -3.27 -6.34 -9.38
C ALA A 338 -4.63 -7.05 -9.42
N SER A 339 -5.39 -7.17 -8.31
CA SER A 339 -6.54 -8.07 -8.15
C SER A 339 -7.68 -7.90 -9.18
N ARG A 340 -7.66 -6.81 -9.96
CA ARG A 340 -8.62 -6.52 -11.04
C ARG A 340 -7.96 -6.36 -12.41
N THR A 341 -6.72 -6.82 -12.54
CA THR A 341 -5.92 -6.79 -13.76
C THR A 341 -5.56 -8.23 -14.15
N PRO A 342 -5.19 -8.49 -15.42
CA PRO A 342 -4.67 -9.78 -15.88
C PRO A 342 -3.40 -10.21 -15.13
N LEU A 343 -2.60 -9.26 -14.63
CA LEU A 343 -1.36 -9.53 -13.91
C LEU A 343 -1.60 -10.40 -12.66
N TYR A 344 -2.75 -10.27 -12.00
CA TYR A 344 -3.10 -11.15 -10.88
C TYR A 344 -3.12 -12.63 -11.28
N GLY A 345 -3.65 -12.96 -12.46
CA GLY A 345 -3.64 -14.33 -12.97
C GLY A 345 -2.23 -14.87 -13.22
N GLU A 346 -1.28 -13.99 -13.55
CA GLU A 346 0.12 -14.34 -13.72
C GLU A 346 0.84 -14.54 -12.38
N PHE A 347 0.54 -13.70 -11.37
CA PHE A 347 0.99 -13.93 -9.99
C PHE A 347 0.50 -15.28 -9.45
N GLN A 348 -0.77 -15.63 -9.66
CA GLN A 348 -1.30 -16.93 -9.24
C GLN A 348 -0.63 -18.10 -9.97
N ARG A 349 -0.23 -17.92 -11.24
CA ARG A 349 0.54 -18.93 -11.98
C ARG A 349 1.93 -19.12 -11.39
N LEU A 350 2.65 -18.04 -11.10
CA LEU A 350 3.96 -18.10 -10.44
C LEU A 350 3.89 -18.76 -9.06
N LEU A 351 2.85 -18.48 -8.27
CA LEU A 351 2.59 -19.17 -7.01
C LEU A 351 2.39 -20.67 -7.22
N ALA A 352 1.56 -21.05 -8.20
CA ALA A 352 1.30 -22.46 -8.49
C ALA A 352 2.54 -23.21 -9.01
N GLU A 353 3.39 -22.56 -9.80
CA GLU A 353 4.67 -23.12 -10.25
C GLU A 353 5.67 -23.29 -9.10
N THR A 354 5.67 -22.36 -8.14
CA THR A 354 6.50 -22.44 -6.93
C THR A 354 5.97 -23.49 -5.94
N ASP A 355 4.65 -23.64 -5.84
CA ASP A 355 3.97 -24.56 -4.92
C ASP A 355 3.79 -25.97 -5.49
N ALA A 356 3.99 -26.17 -6.79
CA ALA A 356 3.93 -27.48 -7.39
C ALA A 356 5.00 -28.36 -6.72
N PRO A 357 4.63 -29.44 -6.01
CA PRO A 357 5.61 -30.42 -5.60
C PRO A 357 6.30 -30.92 -6.88
N LEU A 358 7.60 -31.20 -6.77
CA LEU A 358 8.55 -31.69 -7.79
C LEU A 358 8.11 -32.93 -8.61
N LEU A 359 6.84 -33.30 -8.61
CA LEU A 359 6.25 -34.54 -9.13
C LEU A 359 5.15 -34.32 -10.18
N ASN A 360 5.21 -33.27 -11.01
CA ASN A 360 4.25 -33.16 -12.13
C ASN A 360 4.78 -32.48 -13.40
N TYR A 361 6.00 -32.82 -13.82
CA TYR A 361 6.43 -32.63 -15.21
C TYR A 361 6.48 -33.99 -15.93
N SER A 362 5.31 -34.57 -16.17
CA SER A 362 5.08 -35.27 -17.44
C SER A 362 4.29 -34.30 -18.31
N GLU A 363 4.87 -33.89 -19.43
CA GLU A 363 4.28 -33.01 -20.43
C GLU A 363 2.77 -33.25 -20.61
N VAL A 364 1.96 -32.33 -20.10
CA VAL A 364 0.64 -32.09 -20.68
C VAL A 364 0.78 -30.84 -21.53
N ASN A 365 1.27 -31.06 -22.75
CA ASN A 365 0.98 -30.15 -23.84
C ASN A 365 -0.54 -29.96 -23.89
N PHE A 366 -1.02 -28.75 -23.63
CA PHE A 366 -2.39 -28.36 -23.99
C PHE A 366 -2.49 -28.27 -25.51
N VAL A 367 -2.55 -29.42 -26.18
CA VAL A 367 -3.07 -29.50 -27.53
C VAL A 367 -4.58 -29.48 -27.40
N THR A 368 -5.17 -28.32 -27.71
CA THR A 368 -6.59 -28.24 -28.03
C THR A 368 -6.83 -29.05 -29.30
N ASN A 369 -7.29 -30.30 -29.15
CA ASN A 369 -7.76 -31.08 -30.29
C ASN A 369 -9.16 -31.64 -30.01
N ASN A 370 -10.15 -30.96 -30.59
CA ASN A 370 -11.42 -31.56 -30.95
C ASN A 370 -11.13 -32.72 -31.92
N ASN A 371 -11.08 -33.96 -31.44
CA ASN A 371 -11.60 -35.07 -32.25
C ASN A 371 -11.98 -36.32 -31.47
N ILE A 372 -13.21 -36.70 -31.76
CA ILE A 372 -13.98 -37.90 -31.43
C ILE A 372 -13.26 -39.21 -31.82
N LYS A 373 -13.44 -40.23 -30.95
CA LYS A 373 -13.33 -41.71 -31.13
C LYS A 373 -12.01 -42.46 -30.79
N ASN A 374 -12.18 -43.41 -29.86
CA ASN A 374 -11.51 -44.71 -29.69
C ASN A 374 -9.98 -44.76 -29.55
N VAL A 375 -9.47 -45.02 -28.33
CA VAL A 375 -8.45 -46.05 -27.95
C VAL A 375 -8.52 -46.19 -26.42
N GLN A 376 -9.13 -47.25 -25.88
CA GLN A 376 -8.53 -48.52 -25.42
C GLN A 376 -7.68 -48.40 -24.14
N ALA A 377 -8.22 -48.97 -23.07
CA ALA A 377 -7.69 -49.04 -21.71
C ALA A 377 -6.31 -49.73 -21.64
N GLY A 378 -5.38 -49.11 -20.92
CA GLY A 378 -4.12 -49.69 -20.47
C GLY A 378 -4.08 -49.72 -18.93
N ALA A 379 -3.74 -50.88 -18.38
CA ALA A 379 -3.93 -51.28 -16.99
C ALA A 379 -3.08 -50.49 -15.97
N PHE A 380 -3.70 -50.12 -14.85
CA PHE A 380 -3.00 -49.75 -13.62
C PHE A 380 -2.49 -51.01 -12.92
N SER A 381 -1.18 -51.10 -12.70
CA SER A 381 -0.60 -52.01 -11.73
C SER A 381 -0.78 -51.41 -10.33
N VAL A 382 -1.74 -51.96 -9.61
CA VAL A 382 -1.88 -51.84 -8.16
C VAL A 382 -1.11 -53.01 -7.55
N SER A 383 -0.27 -52.69 -6.56
CA SER A 383 0.55 -53.59 -5.73
C SER A 383 1.92 -53.99 -6.29
N GLY A 384 2.94 -53.38 -5.71
CA GLY A 384 4.33 -53.75 -5.83
C GLY A 384 5.16 -52.74 -5.05
N THR A 385 5.63 -53.12 -3.86
CA THR A 385 6.66 -52.37 -3.12
C THR A 385 7.95 -52.40 -3.93
N ALA A 386 8.08 -51.46 -4.87
CA ALA A 386 9.32 -51.15 -5.53
C ALA A 386 10.10 -50.15 -4.66
N THR A 387 10.96 -50.65 -3.78
CA THR A 387 12.01 -49.84 -3.16
C THR A 387 13.03 -49.50 -4.24
N ASN A 388 12.93 -48.30 -4.79
CA ASN A 388 13.90 -47.77 -5.73
C ASN A 388 15.13 -47.31 -4.93
N ASN A 389 16.18 -48.14 -4.90
CA ASN A 389 17.53 -47.73 -4.47
C ASN A 389 18.28 -47.05 -5.63
N GLY A 390 17.58 -46.18 -6.36
CA GLY A 390 18.19 -45.32 -7.35
C GLY A 390 18.93 -44.21 -6.62
N ASN A 391 20.26 -44.23 -6.69
CA ASN A 391 21.08 -43.12 -6.21
C ASN A 391 20.81 -41.94 -7.17
N PHE A 392 19.83 -41.11 -6.82
CA PHE A 392 19.54 -39.88 -7.56
C PHE A 392 20.73 -38.94 -7.34
N ASN A 393 21.70 -39.00 -8.26
CA ASN A 393 22.69 -37.94 -8.39
C ASN A 393 21.93 -36.68 -8.83
N ASN A 394 21.62 -35.82 -7.85
CA ASN A 394 21.14 -34.46 -8.04
C ASN A 394 22.23 -33.63 -8.70
N LEU A 395 22.46 -33.86 -9.99
CA LEU A 395 23.34 -33.03 -10.81
C LEU A 395 22.61 -31.72 -11.10
N LEU A 396 23.29 -30.61 -10.84
CA LEU A 396 22.85 -29.29 -11.27
C LEU A 396 22.69 -29.27 -12.80
N SER A 397 21.81 -28.42 -13.31
CA SER A 397 21.80 -28.14 -14.75
C SER A 397 23.17 -27.60 -15.18
N GLN A 398 23.56 -27.82 -16.44
CA GLN A 398 24.88 -27.41 -16.93
C GLN A 398 25.14 -25.90 -16.75
N GLU A 399 24.09 -25.08 -16.88
CA GLU A 399 24.17 -23.65 -16.63
C GLU A 399 24.39 -23.34 -15.14
N MET A 400 23.64 -23.99 -14.25
CA MET A 400 23.80 -23.83 -12.80
C MET A 400 25.15 -24.34 -12.31
N ALA A 401 25.67 -25.43 -12.88
CA ALA A 401 27.00 -25.94 -12.58
C ALA A 401 28.09 -24.94 -12.98
N THR A 402 27.93 -24.25 -14.12
CA THR A 402 28.88 -23.22 -14.57
C THR A 402 28.87 -22.01 -13.63
N LYS A 403 27.69 -21.51 -13.26
CA LYS A 403 27.53 -20.42 -12.28
C LYS A 403 28.03 -20.81 -10.89
N ALA A 404 27.80 -22.05 -10.47
CA ALA A 404 28.32 -22.57 -9.20
C ALA A 404 29.85 -22.52 -9.18
N ILE A 405 30.51 -22.95 -10.24
CA ILE A 405 31.98 -22.93 -10.33
C ILE A 405 32.51 -21.49 -10.24
N GLU A 406 31.89 -20.53 -10.94
CA GLU A 406 32.26 -19.12 -10.87
C GLU A 406 32.16 -18.55 -9.45
N TYR A 407 31.03 -18.78 -8.76
CA TYR A 407 30.88 -18.33 -7.37
C TYR A 407 31.87 -19.02 -6.42
N LEU A 408 32.18 -20.29 -6.65
CA LEU A 408 33.17 -21.04 -5.88
C LEU A 408 34.61 -20.51 -6.12
N ASP A 409 34.95 -20.05 -7.32
CA ASP A 409 36.22 -19.38 -7.62
C ASP A 409 36.37 -18.08 -6.82
N MET A 410 35.37 -17.21 -6.89
CA MET A 410 35.37 -15.93 -6.16
C MET A 410 35.40 -16.13 -4.63
N ALA A 411 34.66 -17.11 -4.14
CA ALA A 411 34.66 -17.47 -2.72
C ALA A 411 36.04 -17.98 -2.27
N ALA A 412 36.73 -18.79 -3.08
CA ALA A 412 38.05 -19.32 -2.76
C ALA A 412 39.09 -18.21 -2.57
N GLU A 413 39.15 -17.26 -3.51
CA GLU A 413 40.05 -16.11 -3.45
C GLU A 413 39.76 -15.23 -2.23
N THR A 414 38.48 -15.02 -1.94
CA THR A 414 38.06 -14.23 -0.78
C THR A 414 38.48 -14.91 0.52
N VAL A 415 38.25 -16.21 0.67
CA VAL A 415 38.59 -17.00 1.87
C VAL A 415 40.10 -16.99 2.16
N GLU A 416 40.95 -17.02 1.12
CA GLU A 416 42.40 -16.98 1.27
C GLU A 416 42.88 -15.71 1.97
N ASN A 417 42.23 -14.58 1.68
CA ASN A 417 42.62 -13.26 2.17
C ASN A 417 42.01 -12.86 3.53
N LEU A 418 41.17 -13.72 4.13
CA LEU A 418 40.46 -13.36 5.37
C LEU A 418 41.36 -13.29 6.62
N PRO A 419 41.06 -12.44 7.60
CA PRO A 419 41.77 -12.42 8.88
C PRO A 419 41.25 -13.51 9.87
N VAL A 420 41.14 -14.76 9.41
CA VAL A 420 40.72 -15.92 10.25
C VAL A 420 41.85 -16.94 10.38
N ASN A 421 41.74 -17.82 11.38
CA ASN A 421 42.78 -18.83 11.64
C ASN A 421 42.96 -19.79 10.44
N ALA A 422 44.18 -20.33 10.29
CA ALA A 422 44.55 -21.16 9.14
C ALA A 422 43.75 -22.48 9.04
N ALA A 423 43.30 -23.03 10.17
CA ALA A 423 42.53 -24.27 10.18
C ALA A 423 41.15 -24.07 9.54
N THR A 424 40.46 -22.98 9.87
CA THR A 424 39.18 -22.59 9.28
C THR A 424 39.31 -22.30 7.79
N LYS A 425 40.37 -21.59 7.36
CA LYS A 425 40.62 -21.36 5.93
C LYS A 425 40.79 -22.67 5.17
N THR A 426 41.61 -23.57 5.71
CA THR A 426 41.88 -24.88 5.10
C THR A 426 40.61 -25.71 4.97
N GLN A 427 39.75 -25.69 5.98
CA GLN A 427 38.47 -26.40 5.95
C GLN A 427 37.52 -25.85 4.89
N ALA A 428 37.36 -24.53 4.80
CA ALA A 428 36.51 -23.91 3.79
C ALA A 428 37.07 -24.10 2.37
N GLN A 429 38.38 -23.95 2.17
CA GLN A 429 39.03 -24.20 0.87
C GLN A 429 38.89 -25.66 0.43
N LYS A 430 38.98 -26.61 1.37
CA LYS A 430 38.73 -28.03 1.08
C LYS A 430 37.29 -28.26 0.61
N ALA A 431 36.30 -27.71 1.32
CA ALA A 431 34.90 -27.83 0.92
C ALA A 431 34.64 -27.20 -0.46
N ILE A 432 35.26 -26.05 -0.75
CA ILE A 432 35.16 -25.36 -2.04
C ILE A 432 35.79 -26.22 -3.16
N ALA A 433 36.97 -26.79 -2.94
CA ALA A 433 37.62 -27.66 -3.91
C ALA A 433 36.79 -28.92 -4.22
N GLU A 434 36.26 -29.57 -3.18
CA GLU A 434 35.37 -30.73 -3.34
C GLU A 434 34.09 -30.38 -4.10
N ALA A 435 33.53 -29.19 -3.89
CA ALA A 435 32.36 -28.71 -4.62
C ALA A 435 32.67 -28.34 -6.08
N LYS A 436 33.87 -27.82 -6.37
CA LYS A 436 34.29 -27.52 -7.75
C LYS A 436 34.45 -28.79 -8.59
N ASP A 437 35.02 -29.83 -8.01
CA ASP A 437 35.23 -31.12 -8.71
C ASP A 437 33.91 -31.82 -9.04
N ASN A 438 32.87 -31.61 -8.22
CA ASN A 438 31.54 -32.15 -8.46
C ASN A 438 30.48 -31.27 -7.78
N PRO A 439 29.89 -30.28 -8.49
CA PRO A 439 28.97 -29.31 -7.90
C PRO A 439 27.59 -29.94 -7.71
N THR A 440 27.45 -30.74 -6.65
CA THR A 440 26.16 -31.27 -6.20
C THR A 440 25.52 -30.32 -5.18
N LYS A 441 24.20 -30.35 -5.06
CA LYS A 441 23.46 -29.54 -4.06
C LYS A 441 23.98 -29.76 -2.64
N GLU A 442 24.32 -31.00 -2.29
CA GLU A 442 24.85 -31.35 -0.98
C GLU A 442 26.20 -30.67 -0.71
N ARG A 443 27.12 -30.69 -1.69
CA ARG A 443 28.44 -30.08 -1.55
C ARG A 443 28.38 -28.56 -1.53
N LEU A 444 27.52 -27.96 -2.36
CA LEU A 444 27.24 -26.53 -2.31
C LEU A 444 26.64 -26.11 -0.94
N GLY A 445 25.76 -26.91 -0.36
CA GLY A 445 25.25 -26.70 1.00
C GLY A 445 26.33 -26.74 2.08
N VAL A 446 27.32 -27.63 1.95
CA VAL A 446 28.48 -27.69 2.85
C VAL A 446 29.36 -26.43 2.72
N VAL A 447 29.55 -25.93 1.48
CA VAL A 447 30.28 -24.67 1.25
C VAL A 447 29.54 -23.50 1.86
N ALA A 448 28.25 -23.33 1.59
CA ALA A 448 27.43 -22.25 2.14
C ALA A 448 27.44 -22.25 3.68
N SER A 449 27.35 -23.43 4.30
CA SER A 449 27.41 -23.59 5.75
C SER A 449 28.79 -23.20 6.31
N SER A 450 29.87 -23.56 5.61
CA SER A 450 31.24 -23.18 5.99
C SER A 450 31.47 -21.68 5.88
N LEU A 451 30.97 -21.04 4.82
CA LEU A 451 31.05 -19.59 4.62
C LEU A 451 30.25 -18.83 5.69
N LYS A 452 29.05 -19.30 6.05
CA LYS A 452 28.23 -18.72 7.14
C LYS A 452 28.90 -18.85 8.51
N SER A 453 29.64 -19.94 8.75
CA SER A 453 30.44 -20.08 9.96
C SER A 453 31.57 -19.05 10.00
N ILE A 454 32.25 -18.82 8.88
CA ILE A 454 33.29 -17.79 8.72
C ILE A 454 32.72 -16.38 8.95
N GLU A 455 31.54 -16.08 8.36
CA GLU A 455 30.82 -14.83 8.56
C GLU A 455 30.59 -14.54 10.06
N GLY A 456 30.09 -15.52 10.81
CA GLY A 456 29.86 -15.39 12.25
C GLY A 456 31.15 -15.14 13.04
N MET A 457 32.27 -15.74 12.64
CA MET A 457 33.58 -15.47 13.26
C MET A 457 34.08 -14.06 12.95
N LEU A 458 33.96 -13.62 11.70
CA LEU A 458 34.38 -12.27 11.27
C LEU A 458 33.56 -11.16 11.91
N GLY A 459 32.27 -11.40 12.20
CA GLY A 459 31.40 -10.44 12.89
C GLY A 459 31.91 -10.04 14.29
N SER A 460 32.79 -10.85 14.89
CA SER A 460 33.42 -10.55 16.18
C SER A 460 34.77 -9.83 16.08
N VAL A 461 35.31 -9.64 14.87
CA VAL A 461 36.64 -9.06 14.62
C VAL A 461 36.53 -7.61 14.11
N ALA A 462 37.02 -6.66 14.90
CA ALA A 462 37.03 -5.24 14.52
C ALA A 462 37.77 -5.01 13.18
N GLY A 463 37.16 -4.26 12.27
CA GLY A 463 37.71 -3.98 10.93
C GLY A 463 37.35 -5.00 9.83
N SER A 464 36.57 -6.04 10.14
CA SER A 464 36.21 -7.09 9.17
C SER A 464 34.91 -6.83 8.38
N GLY A 465 34.30 -5.65 8.51
CA GLY A 465 32.97 -5.36 7.97
C GLY A 465 32.83 -5.63 6.46
N GLU A 466 33.83 -5.22 5.67
CA GLU A 466 33.83 -5.47 4.22
C GLU A 466 33.91 -6.97 3.88
N HIS A 467 34.69 -7.72 4.66
CA HIS A 467 34.84 -9.17 4.48
C HIS A 467 33.57 -9.94 4.87
N VAL A 468 32.84 -9.50 5.91
CA VAL A 468 31.56 -10.08 6.31
C VAL A 468 30.54 -9.97 5.18
N VAL A 469 30.41 -8.77 4.59
CA VAL A 469 29.45 -8.55 3.49
C VAL A 469 29.78 -9.40 2.26
N LYS A 470 31.06 -9.48 1.87
CA LYS A 470 31.50 -10.31 0.74
C LYS A 470 31.21 -11.80 0.96
N ILE A 471 31.55 -12.34 2.13
CA ILE A 471 31.33 -13.76 2.46
C ILE A 471 29.83 -14.08 2.56
N ALA A 472 29.04 -13.20 3.17
CA ALA A 472 27.58 -13.36 3.23
C ALA A 472 26.96 -13.35 1.82
N GLY A 473 27.44 -12.46 0.93
CA GLY A 473 27.04 -12.39 -0.47
C GLY A 473 27.29 -13.70 -1.22
N TYR A 474 28.51 -14.28 -1.11
CA TYR A 474 28.81 -15.55 -1.76
C TYR A 474 28.02 -16.72 -1.17
N ALA A 475 27.81 -16.74 0.15
CA ALA A 475 26.97 -17.76 0.78
C ALA A 475 25.52 -17.70 0.25
N ALA A 476 24.96 -16.50 0.08
CA ALA A 476 23.63 -16.31 -0.49
C ALA A 476 23.56 -16.71 -1.97
N LEU A 477 24.55 -16.32 -2.79
CA LEU A 477 24.62 -16.71 -4.20
C LEU A 477 24.73 -18.23 -4.39
N ILE A 478 25.50 -18.92 -3.54
CA ILE A 478 25.63 -20.38 -3.57
C ILE A 478 24.33 -21.06 -3.08
N LEU A 479 23.67 -20.52 -2.05
CA LEU A 479 22.38 -21.02 -1.57
C LEU A 479 21.27 -20.87 -2.60
N ALA A 480 21.30 -19.81 -3.42
CA ALA A 480 20.33 -19.60 -4.50
C ALA A 480 20.43 -20.65 -5.62
N LEU A 481 21.50 -21.44 -5.66
CA LEU A 481 21.69 -22.55 -6.60
C LEU A 481 21.19 -23.90 -6.05
N LEU A 482 20.78 -23.97 -4.78
CA LEU A 482 20.19 -25.15 -4.15
C LEU A 482 18.69 -25.21 -4.41
#